data_AF-A0A7S1DGX8-F1
#
_entry.id   AF-A0A7S1DGX8-F1
#
_cell.length_a   1.000
_cell.length_b   1.000
_cell.length_c   1.000
_cell.angle_alpha   90.00
_cell.angle_beta   90.00
_cell.angle_gamma   90.00
#
_symmetry.space_group_name_H-M   'P 1'
#
loop_
_entity.id
_entity.type
_entity.pdbx_description
1 polymer ?
#
loop_
_entity_poly.entity_id
_entity_poly.type
_entity_poly.pdbx_seq_one_letter_code
_entity_poly.pdbx_strand_id
1 'polypeptide(L)'
;MIRPRAVKLLLVLLGICARIQPVRGQFFGSFDHGVASGDPLPGRVIIWTRLTPRSPSMPFAFVDWRVSQRSRDLTIDTPHAEGSPVFNGTAQASADSDFTVKVDVEGLEEGKVYYYAFYAGAARSNVGRFRVPVASKTHVKELNYAVFSCSNWGWGYFNAYDAASNLDLDFWMHLGDFIYEYGPEDHYPSPVQAVRYAPPPGGLQPPHELISLEDYRARYALYRRDDGLQALSAAAALIAVWDDHEIANNPWTGGAENHQPDEDGDWDTRKAAAVRAYHEWMPTRSGARGTPTYVGNRIWREFQFGD
;
A
#
# COMPACT_ATOMS: atom_id res chain seq x y z
N MET A 1 4.58 3.61 -77.54
CA MET A 1 5.45 4.27 -76.55
C MET A 1 4.75 4.17 -75.20
N ILE A 2 5.36 3.43 -74.28
CA ILE A 2 4.72 2.74 -73.14
C ILE A 2 4.65 3.68 -71.93
N ARG A 3 3.47 3.81 -71.31
CA ARG A 3 3.28 4.47 -70.01
C ARG A 3 3.62 3.49 -68.87
N PRO A 4 4.45 3.84 -67.87
CA PRO A 4 4.64 2.99 -66.70
C PRO A 4 3.43 3.08 -65.75
N ARG A 5 2.96 1.90 -65.31
CA ARG A 5 1.90 1.72 -64.30
C ARG A 5 2.47 1.92 -62.89
N ALA A 6 1.79 2.70 -62.07
CA ALA A 6 2.09 2.82 -60.64
C ALA A 6 1.65 1.54 -59.90
N VAL A 7 2.57 0.90 -59.19
CA VAL A 7 2.30 -0.21 -58.28
C VAL A 7 2.02 0.39 -56.90
N LYS A 8 0.78 0.26 -56.41
CA LYS A 8 0.42 0.56 -55.01
C LYS A 8 0.80 -0.66 -54.17
N LEU A 9 1.79 -0.50 -53.29
CA LEU A 9 2.14 -1.50 -52.28
C LEU A 9 1.17 -1.34 -51.10
N LEU A 10 0.26 -2.29 -50.94
CA LEU A 10 -0.67 -2.36 -49.81
C LEU A 10 0.03 -3.13 -48.68
N LEU A 11 0.54 -2.44 -47.65
CA LEU A 11 0.97 -3.08 -46.42
C LEU A 11 -0.27 -3.50 -45.62
N VAL A 12 -0.53 -4.80 -45.54
CA VAL A 12 -1.49 -5.38 -44.61
C VAL A 12 -0.78 -5.54 -43.27
N LEU A 13 -1.05 -4.65 -42.31
CA LEU A 13 -0.69 -4.87 -40.91
C LEU A 13 -1.64 -5.93 -40.32
N LEU A 14 -1.17 -7.18 -40.24
CA LEU A 14 -1.76 -8.18 -39.35
C LEU A 14 -1.43 -7.80 -37.91
N GLY A 15 -2.38 -7.16 -37.24
CA GLY A 15 -2.35 -6.93 -35.80
C GLY A 15 -2.47 -8.26 -35.07
N ILE A 16 -1.34 -8.86 -34.70
CA ILE A 16 -1.30 -9.98 -33.76
C ILE A 16 -1.54 -9.38 -32.37
N CYS A 17 -2.80 -9.33 -31.95
CA CYS A 17 -3.15 -9.14 -30.55
C CYS A 17 -2.85 -10.46 -29.81
N ALA A 18 -1.57 -10.69 -29.51
CA ALA A 18 -1.18 -11.81 -28.66
C ALA A 18 -1.79 -11.57 -27.28
N ARG A 19 -2.85 -12.31 -26.95
CA ARG A 19 -3.25 -12.49 -25.56
C ARG A 19 -2.08 -13.18 -24.86
N ILE A 20 -1.27 -12.42 -24.14
CA ILE A 20 -0.29 -12.97 -23.21
C ILE A 20 -1.12 -13.67 -22.13
N GLN A 21 -1.34 -14.97 -22.28
CA GLN A 21 -1.84 -15.77 -21.19
C GLN A 21 -0.75 -15.80 -20.12
N PRO A 22 -1.06 -15.44 -18.86
CA PRO A 22 -0.10 -15.62 -17.79
C PRO A 22 0.26 -17.11 -17.73
N VAL A 23 1.55 -17.41 -17.92
CA VAL A 23 2.06 -18.78 -17.84
C VAL A 23 1.89 -19.23 -16.38
N ARG A 24 0.84 -20.01 -16.13
CA ARG A 24 0.61 -20.65 -14.83
C ARG A 24 1.86 -21.46 -14.45
N GLY A 25 2.48 -21.11 -13.32
CA GLY A 25 3.68 -21.78 -12.80
C GLY A 25 4.94 -20.92 -12.70
N GLN A 26 4.99 -19.72 -13.28
CA GLN A 26 6.14 -18.83 -13.14
C GLN A 26 6.08 -18.06 -11.81
N PHE A 27 7.15 -18.15 -11.01
CA PHE A 27 7.32 -17.35 -9.78
C PHE A 27 7.92 -15.98 -10.12
N PHE A 28 7.12 -14.92 -9.99
CA PHE A 28 7.56 -13.54 -10.24
C PHE A 28 8.07 -12.83 -8.98
N GLY A 29 7.73 -13.33 -7.79
CA GLY A 29 8.10 -12.72 -6.51
C GLY A 29 7.34 -13.33 -5.34
N SER A 30 7.31 -12.61 -4.23
CA SER A 30 6.58 -12.92 -2.99
C SER A 30 5.89 -11.67 -2.43
N PHE A 31 4.99 -11.82 -1.46
CA PHE A 31 4.26 -10.73 -0.81
C PHE A 31 4.71 -10.55 0.64
N ASP A 32 5.98 -10.16 0.83
CA ASP A 32 6.60 -10.16 2.17
C ASP A 32 6.11 -9.03 3.10
N HIS A 33 5.38 -8.06 2.55
CA HIS A 33 4.92 -6.84 3.24
C HIS A 33 3.40 -6.87 3.47
N GLY A 34 2.80 -8.06 3.34
CA GLY A 34 1.38 -8.29 3.56
C GLY A 34 0.46 -7.61 2.55
N VAL A 35 -0.77 -7.40 3.00
CA VAL A 35 -1.84 -6.72 2.28
C VAL A 35 -2.45 -5.66 3.18
N ALA A 36 -3.01 -4.62 2.59
CA ALA A 36 -3.76 -3.61 3.32
C ALA A 36 -4.97 -3.16 2.50
N SER A 37 -6.00 -2.71 3.21
CA SER A 37 -7.10 -1.97 2.62
C SER A 37 -7.22 -0.62 3.30
N GLY A 38 -7.77 0.38 2.63
CA GLY A 38 -7.83 1.72 3.20
C GLY A 38 -8.68 2.70 2.41
N ASP A 39 -8.80 3.89 2.97
CA ASP A 39 -9.74 4.93 2.53
C ASP A 39 -11.11 4.39 2.10
N PRO A 40 -11.79 3.65 3.00
CA PRO A 40 -13.09 3.07 2.70
C PRO A 40 -14.12 4.18 2.51
N LEU A 41 -14.91 4.09 1.44
CA LEU A 41 -16.03 5.00 1.14
C LEU A 41 -17.27 4.15 0.80
N PRO A 42 -18.49 4.70 0.87
CA PRO A 42 -19.67 4.03 0.35
C PRO A 42 -19.42 3.53 -1.08
N GLY A 43 -19.54 2.21 -1.26
CA GLY A 43 -19.36 1.52 -2.52
C GLY A 43 -17.94 1.38 -3.08
N ARG A 44 -16.88 1.77 -2.35
CA ARG A 44 -15.49 1.60 -2.81
C ARG A 44 -14.45 1.52 -1.71
N VAL A 45 -13.30 0.91 -2.00
CA VAL A 45 -12.15 0.85 -1.08
C VAL A 45 -10.84 0.78 -1.86
N ILE A 46 -9.75 1.25 -1.26
CA ILE A 46 -8.41 0.94 -1.75
C ILE A 46 -8.00 -0.44 -1.25
N ILE A 47 -7.51 -1.30 -2.14
CA ILE A 47 -6.70 -2.48 -1.77
C ILE A 47 -5.25 -2.24 -2.17
N TRP A 48 -4.33 -2.73 -1.34
CA TRP A 48 -2.91 -2.47 -1.45
C TRP A 48 -2.08 -3.72 -1.14
N THR A 49 -0.96 -3.88 -1.85
CA THR A 49 0.14 -4.79 -1.47
C THR A 49 1.45 -4.30 -2.09
N ARG A 50 2.56 -4.97 -1.77
CA ARG A 50 3.83 -4.84 -2.49
C ARG A 50 4.32 -6.20 -2.93
N LEU A 51 4.62 -6.33 -4.22
CA LEU A 51 5.31 -7.51 -4.74
C LEU A 51 6.81 -7.35 -4.47
N THR A 52 7.42 -8.22 -3.66
CA THR A 52 8.88 -8.36 -3.63
C THR A 52 9.31 -9.12 -4.88
N PRO A 53 9.97 -8.46 -5.86
CA PRO A 53 10.33 -9.12 -7.10
C PRO A 53 11.41 -10.19 -6.85
N ARG A 54 11.32 -11.30 -7.58
CA ARG A 54 12.33 -12.37 -7.50
C ARG A 54 13.74 -11.92 -7.93
N SER A 55 13.80 -10.92 -8.81
CA SER A 55 15.06 -10.34 -9.30
C SER A 55 15.02 -8.82 -9.13
N PRO A 56 16.07 -8.18 -8.58
CA PRO A 56 16.17 -6.72 -8.50
C PRO A 56 16.17 -6.03 -9.87
N SER A 57 16.56 -6.74 -10.93
CA SER A 57 16.60 -6.22 -12.31
C SER A 57 15.25 -6.26 -13.04
N MET A 58 14.19 -6.76 -12.40
CA MET A 58 12.86 -6.78 -13.00
C MET A 58 12.36 -5.34 -13.16
N PRO A 59 11.87 -4.91 -14.34
CA PRO A 59 11.32 -3.56 -14.49
C PRO A 59 9.88 -3.48 -13.96
N PHE A 60 9.10 -4.54 -14.17
CA PHE A 60 7.73 -4.67 -13.70
C PHE A 60 7.24 -6.13 -13.69
N ALA A 61 6.13 -6.36 -13.00
CA ALA A 61 5.33 -7.58 -13.05
C ALA A 61 3.83 -7.25 -13.02
N PHE A 62 3.00 -8.16 -13.52
CA PHE A 62 1.55 -8.05 -13.40
C PHE A 62 1.08 -8.80 -12.14
N VAL A 63 0.20 -8.15 -11.39
CA VAL A 63 -0.41 -8.67 -10.17
C VAL A 63 -1.92 -8.70 -10.37
N ASP A 64 -2.48 -9.91 -10.39
CA ASP A 64 -3.92 -10.11 -10.40
C ASP A 64 -4.48 -9.88 -9.00
N TRP A 65 -5.67 -9.32 -8.90
CA TRP A 65 -6.37 -9.08 -7.64
C TRP A 65 -7.80 -9.57 -7.72
N ARG A 66 -8.35 -9.94 -6.56
CA ARG A 66 -9.73 -10.41 -6.41
C ARG A 66 -10.35 -9.89 -5.13
N VAL A 67 -11.65 -9.60 -5.18
CA VAL A 67 -12.49 -9.18 -4.05
C VAL A 67 -13.82 -9.94 -4.08
N SER A 68 -14.25 -10.48 -2.93
CA SER A 68 -15.50 -11.25 -2.81
C SER A 68 -16.06 -11.23 -1.38
N GLN A 69 -17.38 -11.40 -1.22
CA GLN A 69 -18.06 -11.49 0.08
C GLN A 69 -17.95 -12.88 0.73
N ARG A 70 -17.60 -13.94 -0.02
CA ARG A 70 -17.90 -15.32 0.43
C ARG A 70 -16.89 -15.97 1.36
N SER A 71 -15.58 -15.82 1.17
CA SER A 71 -14.65 -16.55 2.04
C SER A 71 -13.24 -15.97 2.10
N ARG A 72 -12.54 -16.38 3.16
CA ARG A 72 -11.08 -16.24 3.35
C ARG A 72 -10.28 -17.13 2.37
N ASP A 73 -10.92 -18.11 1.73
CA ASP A 73 -10.30 -19.05 0.78
C ASP A 73 -10.41 -18.55 -0.67
N LEU A 74 -10.14 -17.27 -0.90
CA LEU A 74 -10.01 -16.72 -2.26
C LEU A 74 -8.87 -17.41 -3.01
N THR A 75 -9.16 -18.38 -3.87
CA THR A 75 -8.23 -18.87 -4.88
C THR A 75 -8.63 -18.37 -6.27
N ILE A 76 -7.66 -18.27 -7.19
CA ILE A 76 -7.95 -17.93 -8.59
C ILE A 76 -8.95 -18.91 -9.23
N ASP A 77 -9.00 -20.14 -8.75
CA ASP A 77 -9.85 -21.19 -9.31
C ASP A 77 -11.11 -21.47 -8.48
N THR A 78 -11.39 -20.72 -7.40
CA THR A 78 -12.60 -20.95 -6.60
C THR A 78 -13.84 -20.66 -7.46
N PRO A 79 -14.69 -21.67 -7.75
CA PRO A 79 -15.89 -21.47 -8.55
C PRO A 79 -16.83 -20.48 -7.86
N HIS A 80 -17.45 -19.62 -8.65
CA HIS A 80 -18.43 -18.67 -8.16
C HIS A 80 -19.78 -19.38 -8.04
N ALA A 81 -20.42 -19.36 -6.87
CA ALA A 81 -21.84 -19.67 -6.82
C ALA A 81 -22.63 -18.49 -7.39
N GLU A 82 -23.61 -18.80 -8.25
CA GLU A 82 -24.46 -17.83 -8.94
C GLU A 82 -24.99 -16.74 -7.96
N GLY A 83 -24.93 -15.48 -8.40
CA GLY A 83 -25.56 -14.35 -7.71
C GLY A 83 -24.69 -13.52 -6.74
N SER A 84 -23.40 -13.82 -6.54
CA SER A 84 -22.50 -12.95 -5.73
C SER A 84 -21.50 -12.20 -6.61
N PRO A 85 -21.36 -10.87 -6.50
CA PRO A 85 -20.41 -10.11 -7.30
C PRO A 85 -18.98 -10.45 -6.90
N VAL A 86 -18.13 -10.71 -7.91
CA VAL A 86 -16.68 -10.88 -7.76
C VAL A 86 -16.02 -9.78 -8.56
N PHE A 87 -15.25 -8.94 -7.87
CA PHE A 87 -14.47 -7.89 -8.51
C PHE A 87 -13.06 -8.43 -8.71
N ASN A 88 -12.51 -8.26 -9.90
CA ASN A 88 -11.17 -8.72 -10.22
C ASN A 88 -10.56 -7.86 -11.32
N GLY A 89 -9.25 -7.95 -11.43
CA GLY A 89 -8.49 -7.31 -12.47
C GLY A 89 -7.01 -7.58 -12.31
N THR A 90 -6.22 -6.86 -13.09
CA THR A 90 -4.76 -6.94 -13.09
C THR A 90 -4.21 -5.54 -12.94
N ALA A 91 -3.19 -5.38 -12.10
CA ALA A 91 -2.45 -4.15 -11.92
C ALA A 91 -0.96 -4.40 -12.19
N GLN A 92 -0.24 -3.36 -12.59
CA GLN A 92 1.20 -3.45 -12.81
C GLN A 92 1.95 -3.01 -11.54
N ALA A 93 2.81 -3.89 -11.03
CA ALA A 93 3.81 -3.55 -10.01
C ALA A 93 5.11 -3.21 -10.75
N SER A 94 5.71 -2.03 -10.51
CA SER A 94 6.90 -1.57 -11.24
C SER A 94 7.98 -1.03 -10.31
N ALA A 95 9.24 -1.04 -10.76
CA ALA A 95 10.35 -0.46 -10.01
C ALA A 95 10.12 1.03 -9.67
N ASP A 96 9.44 1.77 -10.55
CA ASP A 96 9.11 3.18 -10.34
C ASP A 96 8.24 3.43 -9.11
N SER A 97 7.35 2.50 -8.74
CA SER A 97 6.48 2.60 -7.56
C SER A 97 6.92 1.66 -6.42
N ASP A 98 8.18 1.20 -6.47
CA ASP A 98 8.71 0.18 -5.57
C ASP A 98 7.85 -1.09 -5.51
N PHE A 99 7.29 -1.48 -6.66
CA PHE A 99 6.42 -2.64 -6.82
C PHE A 99 5.17 -2.65 -5.92
N THR A 100 4.80 -1.50 -5.38
CA THR A 100 3.52 -1.32 -4.70
C THR A 100 2.39 -1.36 -5.74
N VAL A 101 1.30 -2.02 -5.36
CA VAL A 101 0.07 -2.14 -6.13
C VAL A 101 -1.04 -1.51 -5.33
N LYS A 102 -1.78 -0.60 -5.96
CA LYS A 102 -2.91 0.09 -5.35
C LYS A 102 -4.08 0.11 -6.31
N VAL A 103 -5.22 -0.41 -5.88
CA VAL A 103 -6.43 -0.49 -6.70
C VAL A 103 -7.60 0.12 -5.94
N ASP A 104 -8.33 1.01 -6.60
CA ASP A 104 -9.61 1.53 -6.11
C ASP A 104 -10.73 0.63 -6.62
N VAL A 105 -11.22 -0.24 -5.75
CA VAL A 105 -12.27 -1.19 -6.09
C VAL A 105 -13.60 -0.49 -5.93
N GLU A 106 -14.34 -0.33 -7.03
CA GLU A 106 -15.62 0.38 -7.07
C GLU A 106 -16.80 -0.57 -7.29
N GLY A 107 -18.02 -0.10 -7.02
CA GLY A 107 -19.26 -0.86 -7.25
C GLY A 107 -19.59 -1.87 -6.14
N LEU A 108 -18.96 -1.72 -4.97
CA LEU A 108 -19.19 -2.59 -3.82
C LEU A 108 -20.55 -2.28 -3.18
N GLU A 109 -21.15 -3.28 -2.53
CA GLU A 109 -22.36 -3.07 -1.74
C GLU A 109 -22.00 -2.47 -0.37
N GLU A 110 -22.72 -1.42 0.02
CA GLU A 110 -22.56 -0.74 1.31
C GLU A 110 -22.87 -1.66 2.51
N GLY A 111 -22.17 -1.48 3.62
CA GLY A 111 -22.37 -2.23 4.87
C GLY A 111 -21.92 -3.70 4.81
N LYS A 112 -21.41 -4.16 3.66
CA LYS A 112 -20.97 -5.54 3.47
C LYS A 112 -19.49 -5.70 3.80
N VAL A 113 -19.16 -6.91 4.24
CA VAL A 113 -17.78 -7.36 4.42
C VAL A 113 -17.31 -8.03 3.13
N TYR A 114 -16.11 -7.67 2.70
CA TYR A 114 -15.42 -8.31 1.59
C TYR A 114 -14.06 -8.81 2.04
N TYR A 115 -13.60 -9.85 1.36
CA TYR A 115 -12.25 -10.39 1.43
C TYR A 115 -11.54 -10.11 0.12
N TYR A 116 -10.21 -9.99 0.16
CA TYR A 116 -9.40 -9.75 -1.02
C TYR A 116 -8.03 -10.43 -0.96
N ALA A 117 -7.46 -10.72 -2.13
CA ALA A 117 -6.13 -11.30 -2.26
C ALA A 117 -5.49 -10.90 -3.60
N PHE A 118 -4.15 -10.98 -3.63
CA PHE A 118 -3.33 -10.70 -4.79
C PHE A 118 -2.56 -11.94 -5.25
N TYR A 119 -2.23 -11.99 -6.54
CA TYR A 119 -1.53 -13.10 -7.16
C TYR A 119 -0.50 -12.61 -8.17
N ALA A 120 0.69 -13.20 -8.17
CA ALA A 120 1.75 -12.91 -9.14
C ALA A 120 2.32 -14.24 -9.66
N GLY A 121 1.75 -14.74 -10.76
CA GLY A 121 2.03 -16.07 -11.27
C GLY A 121 1.62 -17.15 -10.24
N ALA A 122 2.60 -17.89 -9.70
CA ALA A 122 2.33 -18.90 -8.66
C ALA A 122 2.27 -18.34 -7.23
N ALA A 123 2.72 -17.11 -6.99
CA ALA A 123 2.68 -16.49 -5.67
C ALA A 123 1.29 -15.96 -5.33
N ARG A 124 0.87 -16.12 -4.07
CA ARG A 124 -0.40 -15.62 -3.52
C ARG A 124 -0.12 -14.84 -2.23
N SER A 125 -0.80 -13.71 -2.05
CA SER A 125 -0.71 -12.91 -0.82
C SER A 125 -1.51 -13.54 0.34
N ASN A 126 -1.33 -13.03 1.54
CA ASN A 126 -2.32 -13.19 2.61
C ASN A 126 -3.69 -12.67 2.16
N VAL A 127 -4.76 -13.17 2.77
CA VAL A 127 -6.12 -12.68 2.50
C VAL A 127 -6.45 -11.57 3.47
N GLY A 128 -6.81 -10.41 2.91
CA GLY A 128 -7.31 -9.29 3.69
C GLY A 128 -8.83 -9.25 3.72
N ARG A 129 -9.38 -8.42 4.61
CA ARG A 129 -10.79 -8.16 4.84
C ARG A 129 -11.00 -6.66 5.03
N PHE A 130 -12.17 -6.17 4.60
CA PHE A 130 -12.67 -4.85 4.96
C PHE A 130 -14.19 -4.83 5.03
N ARG A 131 -14.76 -3.84 5.71
CA ARG A 131 -16.18 -3.51 5.67
C ARG A 131 -16.39 -2.22 4.86
N VAL A 132 -17.37 -2.23 3.97
CA VAL A 132 -17.73 -1.04 3.18
C VAL A 132 -18.61 -0.14 4.05
N PRO A 133 -18.28 1.16 4.20
CA PRO A 133 -19.13 2.12 4.90
C PRO A 133 -20.51 2.24 4.26
N VAL A 134 -21.47 2.74 5.03
CA VAL A 134 -22.82 3.08 4.54
C VAL A 134 -22.97 4.59 4.44
N ALA A 135 -23.78 5.05 3.48
CA ALA A 135 -24.05 6.47 3.27
C ALA A 135 -24.75 7.15 4.47
N SER A 136 -24.69 8.49 4.51
CA SER A 136 -25.07 9.39 5.63
C SER A 136 -26.56 9.37 6.08
N LYS A 137 -27.36 8.42 5.61
CA LYS A 137 -28.80 8.28 5.89
C LYS A 137 -29.19 6.84 6.21
N THR A 138 -28.19 6.01 6.46
CA THR A 138 -28.34 4.62 6.82
C THR A 138 -27.97 4.49 8.28
N HIS A 139 -28.93 4.10 9.10
CA HIS A 139 -28.71 3.98 10.53
C HIS A 139 -27.64 2.94 10.87
N VAL A 140 -26.56 3.40 11.51
CA VAL A 140 -25.50 2.55 12.04
C VAL A 140 -25.70 2.43 13.54
N LYS A 141 -26.07 1.23 14.00
CA LYS A 141 -26.33 0.97 15.42
C LYS A 141 -25.06 1.08 16.27
N GLU A 142 -23.93 0.66 15.72
CA GLU A 142 -22.66 0.54 16.41
C GLU A 142 -21.51 0.65 15.41
N LEU A 143 -20.42 1.28 15.83
CA LEU A 143 -19.20 1.45 15.05
C LEU A 143 -18.00 1.06 15.92
N ASN A 144 -17.26 0.05 15.51
CA ASN A 144 -16.12 -0.49 16.22
C ASN A 144 -14.83 -0.13 15.48
N TYR A 145 -13.97 0.67 16.11
CA TYR A 145 -12.70 1.08 15.52
C TYR A 145 -11.59 1.17 16.57
N ALA A 146 -10.35 1.02 16.10
CA ALA A 146 -9.15 1.20 16.90
C ALA A 146 -8.36 2.41 16.39
N VAL A 147 -7.63 3.09 17.28
CA VAL A 147 -6.85 4.29 16.96
C VAL A 147 -5.41 4.09 17.44
N PHE A 148 -4.46 4.42 16.58
CA PHE A 148 -3.03 4.30 16.83
C PHE A 148 -2.28 5.56 16.36
N SER A 149 -1.10 5.76 16.92
CA SER A 149 -0.08 6.71 16.48
C SER A 149 1.28 6.26 17.02
N CYS A 150 2.36 6.93 16.61
CA CYS A 150 3.68 6.81 17.25
C CYS A 150 4.21 5.37 17.30
N SER A 151 4.27 4.73 16.12
CA SER A 151 4.59 3.31 15.99
C SER A 151 6.09 3.04 15.90
N ASN A 152 6.90 3.67 16.76
CA ASN A 152 8.35 3.57 16.60
C ASN A 152 8.86 2.12 16.75
N TRP A 153 9.35 1.57 15.65
CA TRP A 153 9.80 0.18 15.57
C TRP A 153 10.98 -0.12 16.50
N GLY A 154 11.84 0.87 16.77
CA GLY A 154 12.98 0.73 17.67
C GLY A 154 12.57 0.60 19.14
N TRP A 155 11.41 1.16 19.53
CA TRP A 155 10.95 1.16 20.91
C TRP A 155 10.33 -0.16 21.35
N GLY A 156 9.86 -1.00 20.44
CA GLY A 156 9.31 -2.30 20.82
C GLY A 156 8.65 -3.10 19.72
N TYR A 157 7.95 -4.15 20.15
CA TYR A 157 7.16 -5.02 19.30
C TYR A 157 5.75 -4.46 19.12
N PHE A 158 5.17 -4.66 17.95
CA PHE A 158 3.83 -4.19 17.63
C PHE A 158 2.72 -5.12 18.16
N ASN A 159 2.84 -5.54 19.42
CA ASN A 159 1.87 -6.40 20.10
C ASN A 159 0.48 -5.76 20.17
N ALA A 160 0.41 -4.42 20.21
CA ALA A 160 -0.86 -3.69 20.20
C ALA A 160 -1.60 -3.86 18.86
N TYR A 161 -0.87 -3.90 17.73
CA TYR A 161 -1.45 -4.22 16.43
C TYR A 161 -1.92 -5.67 16.37
N ASP A 162 -1.10 -6.62 16.84
CA ASP A 162 -1.49 -8.03 16.91
C ASP A 162 -2.77 -8.23 17.75
N ALA A 163 -2.83 -7.64 18.95
CA ALA A 163 -4.00 -7.72 19.81
C ALA A 163 -5.26 -7.14 19.13
N ALA A 164 -5.14 -5.97 18.49
CA ALA A 164 -6.26 -5.34 17.80
C ALA A 164 -6.69 -6.11 16.54
N SER A 165 -5.80 -6.87 15.90
CA SER A 165 -6.14 -7.67 14.73
C SER A 165 -7.18 -8.77 15.02
N ASN A 166 -7.36 -9.14 16.30
CA ASN A 166 -8.34 -10.12 16.76
C ASN A 166 -9.73 -9.52 17.08
N LEU A 167 -9.90 -8.20 16.96
CA LEU A 167 -11.17 -7.52 17.20
C LEU A 167 -12.02 -7.46 15.90
N ASP A 168 -13.35 -7.46 16.00
CA ASP A 168 -14.23 -7.19 14.86
C ASP A 168 -14.33 -5.68 14.61
N LEU A 169 -13.31 -5.14 13.94
CA LEU A 169 -13.25 -3.73 13.57
C LEU A 169 -13.95 -3.46 12.24
N ASP A 170 -14.66 -2.34 12.18
CA ASP A 170 -15.17 -1.74 10.94
C ASP A 170 -14.03 -1.08 10.16
N PHE A 171 -13.15 -0.38 10.88
CA PHE A 171 -11.91 0.21 10.38
C PHE A 171 -10.93 0.43 11.55
N TRP A 172 -9.71 0.84 11.23
CA TRP A 172 -8.76 1.36 12.22
C TRP A 172 -8.12 2.64 11.70
N MET A 173 -7.66 3.48 12.61
CA MET A 173 -7.06 4.77 12.31
C MET A 173 -5.60 4.81 12.72
N HIS A 174 -4.78 5.47 11.89
CA HIS A 174 -3.43 5.88 12.27
C HIS A 174 -3.31 7.39 12.16
N LEU A 175 -2.98 8.05 13.28
CA LEU A 175 -3.01 9.51 13.40
C LEU A 175 -1.67 10.20 13.10
N GLY A 176 -0.64 9.42 12.74
CA GLY A 176 0.68 9.92 12.38
C GLY A 176 1.78 9.15 13.08
N ASP A 177 3.03 9.34 12.64
CA ASP A 177 4.21 8.60 13.08
C ASP A 177 4.11 7.09 12.81
N PHE A 178 3.62 6.75 11.62
CA PHE A 178 3.56 5.36 11.14
C PHE A 178 4.96 4.80 10.96
N ILE A 179 5.90 5.65 10.58
CA ILE A 179 7.34 5.38 10.59
C ILE A 179 8.06 6.49 11.36
N TYR A 180 9.32 6.23 11.69
CA TYR A 180 10.28 7.22 12.14
C TYR A 180 11.46 7.24 11.18
N GLU A 181 12.00 8.43 10.95
CA GLU A 181 13.10 8.75 10.05
C GLU A 181 14.48 8.49 10.65
N TYR A 182 14.59 8.43 11.98
CA TYR A 182 15.85 8.33 12.68
C TYR A 182 16.74 7.16 12.25
N GLY A 183 18.05 7.39 12.27
CA GLY A 183 19.09 6.37 12.30
C GLY A 183 19.49 5.97 13.72
N PRO A 184 20.42 5.00 13.86
CA PRO A 184 20.97 4.61 15.16
C PRO A 184 21.77 5.73 15.87
N GLU A 185 22.34 6.66 15.10
CA GLU A 185 23.15 7.77 15.61
C GLU A 185 22.31 8.85 16.29
N ASP A 186 21.02 8.95 15.96
CA ASP A 186 20.06 9.87 16.59
C ASP A 186 19.71 9.46 18.03
N HIS A 187 20.14 8.27 18.47
CA HIS A 187 19.92 7.76 19.83
C HIS A 187 18.45 7.75 20.28
N TYR A 188 17.53 7.53 19.34
CA TYR A 188 16.09 7.48 19.58
C TYR A 188 15.47 6.15 19.08
N PRO A 189 15.13 5.21 19.98
CA PRO A 189 15.27 5.27 21.44
C PRO A 189 16.73 5.18 21.90
N SER A 190 17.00 5.67 23.12
CA SER A 190 18.28 5.40 23.78
C SER A 190 18.46 3.89 24.06
N PRO A 191 19.68 3.38 24.25
CA PRO A 191 19.92 1.95 24.49
C PRO A 191 19.15 1.35 25.67
N VAL A 192 18.81 2.16 26.68
CA VAL A 192 18.02 1.71 27.85
C VAL A 192 16.52 1.69 27.60
N GLN A 193 16.05 2.44 26.59
CA GLN A 193 14.64 2.52 26.17
C GLN A 193 14.30 1.48 25.10
N ALA A 194 15.29 1.06 24.29
CA ALA A 194 15.10 0.07 23.24
C ALA A 194 14.69 -1.29 23.83
N VAL A 195 13.42 -1.66 23.68
CA VAL A 195 12.91 -2.98 24.15
C VAL A 195 13.38 -4.12 23.23
N ARG A 196 13.76 -3.82 21.98
CA ARG A 196 14.41 -4.79 21.08
C ARG A 196 15.87 -4.98 21.51
N TYR A 197 16.10 -5.67 22.63
CA TYR A 197 17.43 -6.01 23.17
C TYR A 197 18.34 -6.74 22.15
N ALA A 198 17.75 -7.40 21.16
CA ALA A 198 18.41 -7.94 19.99
C ALA A 198 17.51 -7.67 18.77
N PRO A 199 17.68 -6.55 18.05
CA PRO A 199 16.90 -6.34 16.84
C PRO A 199 17.20 -7.46 15.84
N PRO A 200 16.27 -7.82 14.94
CA PRO A 200 16.56 -8.76 13.86
C PRO A 200 17.83 -8.34 13.10
N PRO A 201 18.57 -9.30 12.50
CA PRO A 201 19.79 -9.02 11.77
C PRO A 201 19.60 -7.83 10.81
N GLY A 202 20.36 -6.76 11.03
CA GLY A 202 20.25 -5.50 10.28
C GLY A 202 19.74 -4.31 11.08
N GLY A 203 19.00 -4.47 12.18
CA GLY A 203 18.51 -3.31 12.95
C GLY A 203 17.56 -2.42 12.16
N LEU A 204 17.65 -1.09 12.37
CA LEU A 204 16.99 -0.11 11.51
C LEU A 204 17.52 -0.24 10.08
N GLN A 205 16.61 -0.17 9.12
CA GLN A 205 16.90 -0.30 7.70
C GLN A 205 16.25 0.89 6.97
N PRO A 206 17.04 1.77 6.34
CA PRO A 206 18.51 1.84 6.45
C PRO A 206 18.98 2.26 7.86
N PRO A 207 20.25 2.00 8.23
CA PRO A 207 20.82 2.34 9.53
C PRO A 207 21.35 3.79 9.58
N HIS A 208 20.58 4.74 9.03
CA HIS A 208 20.86 6.17 9.02
C HIS A 208 19.55 6.96 8.91
N GLU A 209 19.63 8.27 9.11
CA GLU A 209 18.53 9.23 8.95
C GLU A 209 17.94 9.17 7.53
N LEU A 210 16.61 9.12 7.39
CA LEU A 210 16.00 8.99 6.05
C LEU A 210 16.01 10.32 5.30
N ILE A 211 16.69 10.35 4.14
CA ILE A 211 16.78 11.54 3.29
C ILE A 211 16.21 11.25 1.88
N SER A 212 16.65 10.15 1.27
CA SER A 212 16.29 9.79 -0.10
C SER A 212 14.97 9.00 -0.17
N LEU A 213 14.38 8.94 -1.37
CA LEU A 213 13.17 8.14 -1.60
C LEU A 213 13.39 6.66 -1.27
N GLU A 214 14.57 6.13 -1.62
CA GLU A 214 14.99 4.77 -1.32
C GLU A 214 15.06 4.52 0.19
N ASP A 215 15.53 5.50 0.97
CA ASP A 215 15.56 5.41 2.44
C ASP A 215 14.14 5.28 3.01
N TYR A 216 13.22 6.18 2.63
CA TYR A 216 11.83 6.13 3.08
C TYR A 216 11.13 4.83 2.67
N ARG A 217 11.32 4.36 1.43
CA ARG A 217 10.78 3.07 0.97
C ARG A 217 11.30 1.92 1.80
N ALA A 218 12.61 1.89 2.08
CA ALA A 218 13.22 0.85 2.90
C ALA A 218 12.69 0.88 4.34
N ARG A 219 12.43 2.06 4.92
CA ARG A 219 11.83 2.16 6.26
C ARG A 219 10.39 1.67 6.30
N TYR A 220 9.56 2.05 5.33
CA TYR A 220 8.20 1.48 5.22
C TYR A 220 8.24 -0.04 5.04
N ALA A 221 9.20 -0.55 4.25
CA ALA A 221 9.41 -1.98 4.07
C ALA A 221 9.75 -2.68 5.39
N LEU A 222 10.62 -2.09 6.22
CA LEU A 222 10.96 -2.61 7.54
C LEU A 222 9.72 -2.70 8.43
N TYR A 223 8.94 -1.62 8.52
CA TYR A 223 7.78 -1.57 9.41
C TYR A 223 6.69 -2.55 8.96
N ARG A 224 6.39 -2.59 7.65
CA ARG A 224 5.37 -3.50 7.10
C ARG A 224 5.76 -4.98 7.09
N ARG A 225 6.98 -5.35 7.45
CA ARG A 225 7.36 -6.75 7.70
C ARG A 225 6.94 -7.24 9.09
N ASP A 226 6.53 -6.34 9.99
CA ASP A 226 6.06 -6.75 11.30
C ASP A 226 4.73 -7.52 11.21
N ASP A 227 4.69 -8.71 11.82
CA ASP A 227 3.56 -9.63 11.74
C ASP A 227 2.27 -9.04 12.35
N GLY A 228 2.38 -8.27 13.44
CA GLY A 228 1.24 -7.63 14.08
C GLY A 228 0.63 -6.55 13.19
N LEU A 229 1.48 -5.74 12.54
CA LEU A 229 1.03 -4.76 11.57
C LEU A 229 0.41 -5.41 10.33
N GLN A 230 0.98 -6.50 9.83
CA GLN A 230 0.38 -7.25 8.71
C GLN A 230 -0.98 -7.84 9.10
N ALA A 231 -1.09 -8.40 10.29
CA ALA A 231 -2.33 -8.98 10.81
C ALA A 231 -3.45 -7.92 10.89
N LEU A 232 -3.18 -6.76 11.51
CA LEU A 232 -4.17 -5.69 11.60
C LEU A 232 -4.53 -5.11 10.22
N SER A 233 -3.53 -4.88 9.36
CA SER A 233 -3.74 -4.38 7.99
C SER A 233 -4.62 -5.31 7.14
N ALA A 234 -4.54 -6.62 7.40
CA ALA A 234 -5.39 -7.62 6.76
C ALA A 234 -6.78 -7.74 7.41
N ALA A 235 -6.97 -7.32 8.67
CA ALA A 235 -8.22 -7.52 9.41
C ALA A 235 -9.31 -6.48 9.09
N ALA A 236 -8.91 -5.22 8.88
CA ALA A 236 -9.81 -4.10 8.63
C ALA A 236 -9.17 -2.98 7.80
N ALA A 237 -10.00 -2.09 7.24
CA ALA A 237 -9.54 -0.96 6.44
C ALA A 237 -8.87 0.12 7.31
N LEU A 238 -7.76 0.67 6.82
CA LEU A 238 -7.01 1.75 7.44
C LEU A 238 -7.49 3.11 6.94
N ILE A 239 -7.74 4.03 7.88
CA ILE A 239 -7.82 5.47 7.65
C ILE A 239 -6.57 6.11 8.26
N ALA A 240 -5.67 6.62 7.42
CA ALA A 240 -4.38 7.16 7.88
C ALA A 240 -4.22 8.64 7.58
N VAL A 241 -3.62 9.37 8.51
CA VAL A 241 -2.99 10.67 8.26
C VAL A 241 -1.53 10.56 8.68
N TRP A 242 -0.64 11.35 8.08
CA TRP A 242 0.73 11.47 8.58
C TRP A 242 0.80 12.57 9.64
N ASP A 243 1.84 12.52 10.46
CA ASP A 243 2.32 13.64 11.28
C ASP A 243 3.72 14.01 10.79
N ASP A 244 4.65 14.31 11.68
CA ASP A 244 5.97 14.79 11.36
C ASP A 244 6.95 13.69 10.96
N HIS A 245 6.99 12.58 11.69
CA HIS A 245 8.00 11.54 11.52
C HIS A 245 7.86 10.70 10.24
N GLU A 246 6.77 10.86 9.49
CA GLU A 246 6.72 10.42 8.10
C GLU A 246 7.67 11.19 7.17
N ILE A 247 8.13 12.37 7.60
CA ILE A 247 9.08 13.22 6.89
C ILE A 247 10.33 13.42 7.75
N ALA A 248 10.23 14.25 8.79
CA ALA A 248 11.31 14.61 9.71
C ALA A 248 10.69 15.29 10.91
N ASN A 249 11.20 15.04 12.12
CA ASN A 249 10.71 15.58 13.39
C ASN A 249 10.48 17.10 13.34
N ASN A 250 9.32 17.54 13.85
CA ASN A 250 8.91 18.95 13.94
C ASN A 250 9.12 19.79 12.65
N PRO A 251 8.51 19.44 11.51
CA PRO A 251 8.64 20.13 10.25
C PRO A 251 7.74 21.36 10.20
N TRP A 252 8.16 22.34 9.42
CA TRP A 252 7.36 23.48 9.00
C TRP A 252 7.53 23.74 7.50
N THR A 253 7.07 24.89 7.02
CA THR A 253 6.98 25.19 5.59
C THR A 253 8.30 25.06 4.83
N GLY A 254 9.45 25.30 5.49
CA GLY A 254 10.77 25.36 4.85
C GLY A 254 11.89 24.56 5.53
N GLY A 255 11.57 23.68 6.49
CA GLY A 255 12.57 22.85 7.17
C GLY A 255 11.96 21.99 8.27
N ALA A 256 12.80 21.32 9.04
CA ALA A 256 12.42 20.54 10.22
C ALA A 256 13.50 20.66 11.29
N GLU A 257 13.19 20.26 12.52
CA GLU A 257 14.18 20.20 13.61
C GLU A 257 15.29 19.22 13.27
N ASN A 258 14.92 18.04 12.77
CA ASN A 258 15.89 17.03 12.33
C ASN A 258 16.20 17.15 10.83
N HIS A 259 16.55 18.37 10.39
CA HIS A 259 17.02 18.59 9.03
C HIS A 259 18.09 19.69 8.94
N GLN A 260 19.28 19.33 8.46
CA GLN A 260 20.43 20.22 8.32
C GLN A 260 20.79 20.36 6.83
N PRO A 261 20.50 21.50 6.18
CA PRO A 261 20.68 21.63 4.73
C PRO A 261 22.09 21.35 4.20
N ASP A 262 23.12 21.64 5.00
CA ASP A 262 24.52 21.40 4.65
C ASP A 262 24.90 19.91 4.70
N GLU A 263 24.14 19.07 5.40
CA GLU A 263 24.39 17.64 5.60
C GLU A 263 23.39 16.77 4.81
N ASP A 264 22.11 17.15 4.86
CA ASP A 264 20.97 16.40 4.32
C ASP A 264 20.55 16.85 2.91
N GLY A 265 21.06 17.99 2.44
CA GLY A 265 20.65 18.60 1.18
C GLY A 265 19.34 19.39 1.27
N ASP A 266 18.62 19.46 0.15
CA ASP A 266 17.46 20.35 0.00
C ASP A 266 16.19 19.79 0.68
N TRP A 267 15.55 20.63 1.50
CA TRP A 267 14.34 20.27 2.25
C TRP A 267 13.18 19.83 1.36
N ASP A 268 12.91 20.56 0.27
CA ASP A 268 11.80 20.24 -0.61
C ASP A 268 12.01 18.90 -1.32
N THR A 269 13.26 18.54 -1.59
CA THR A 269 13.67 17.24 -2.12
C THR A 269 13.38 16.11 -1.14
N ARG A 270 13.80 16.26 0.14
CA ARG A 270 13.51 15.28 1.21
C ARG A 270 12.01 15.12 1.43
N LYS A 271 11.28 16.23 1.56
CA LYS A 271 9.82 16.25 1.71
C LYS A 271 9.10 15.56 0.55
N ALA A 272 9.53 15.81 -0.69
CA ALA A 272 8.95 15.17 -1.86
C ALA A 272 9.21 13.66 -1.90
N ALA A 273 10.40 13.22 -1.44
CA ALA A 273 10.74 11.81 -1.30
C ALA A 273 9.85 11.12 -0.25
N ALA A 274 9.73 11.71 0.94
CA ALA A 274 8.89 11.23 2.04
C ALA A 274 7.41 11.09 1.63
N VAL A 275 6.81 12.15 1.10
CA VAL A 275 5.39 12.17 0.68
C VAL A 275 5.13 11.16 -0.43
N ARG A 276 6.07 11.00 -1.37
CA ARG A 276 5.96 9.96 -2.40
C ARG A 276 5.96 8.57 -1.79
N ALA A 277 6.90 8.27 -0.89
CA ALA A 277 6.97 6.97 -0.22
C ALA A 277 5.68 6.70 0.58
N TYR A 278 5.16 7.68 1.32
CA TYR A 278 3.88 7.56 2.03
C TYR A 278 2.75 7.15 1.08
N HIS A 279 2.59 7.85 -0.05
CA HIS A 279 1.54 7.53 -1.01
C HIS A 279 1.77 6.21 -1.74
N GLU A 280 2.99 5.72 -1.87
CA GLU A 280 3.27 4.38 -2.42
C GLU A 280 2.92 3.29 -1.39
N TRP A 281 3.29 3.49 -0.13
CA TRP A 281 3.28 2.47 0.91
C TRP A 281 2.06 2.46 1.84
N MET A 282 1.19 3.47 1.76
CA MET A 282 -0.05 3.54 2.52
C MET A 282 -1.26 3.27 1.62
N PRO A 283 -2.32 2.58 2.10
CA PRO A 283 -3.53 2.28 1.33
C PRO A 283 -4.45 3.51 1.18
N THR A 284 -3.88 4.67 0.87
CA THR A 284 -4.58 5.96 0.71
C THR A 284 -4.92 6.23 -0.74
N ARG A 285 -6.06 6.87 -1.01
CA ARG A 285 -6.49 7.28 -2.34
C ARG A 285 -5.73 8.52 -2.77
N SER A 286 -4.62 8.30 -3.48
CA SER A 286 -3.71 9.38 -3.88
C SER A 286 -3.73 9.69 -5.36
N GLY A 287 -4.31 8.84 -6.20
CA GLY A 287 -4.12 8.88 -7.67
C GLY A 287 -2.68 8.52 -8.08
N ALA A 288 -2.43 8.40 -9.39
CA ALA A 288 -1.10 8.19 -9.92
C ALA A 288 -0.45 9.54 -10.26
N ARG A 289 0.85 9.71 -10.00
CA ARG A 289 1.53 10.98 -10.27
C ARG A 289 1.36 11.38 -11.74
N GLY A 290 0.96 12.62 -11.98
CA GLY A 290 0.67 13.13 -13.33
C GLY A 290 -0.76 12.88 -13.84
N THR A 291 -1.62 12.22 -13.06
CA THR A 291 -3.06 12.12 -13.38
C THR A 291 -3.86 13.25 -12.74
N PRO A 292 -5.04 13.60 -13.29
CA PRO A 292 -5.94 14.59 -12.67
C PRO A 292 -6.44 14.20 -11.27
N THR A 293 -6.36 12.92 -10.93
CA THR A 293 -6.74 12.36 -9.64
C THR A 293 -5.60 12.42 -8.61
N TYR A 294 -4.39 12.84 -9.00
CA TYR A 294 -3.25 12.93 -8.10
C TYR A 294 -3.46 14.02 -7.05
N VAL A 295 -3.34 13.65 -5.78
CA VAL A 295 -3.65 14.56 -4.67
C VAL A 295 -2.46 15.41 -4.20
N GLY A 296 -1.27 15.20 -4.77
CA GLY A 296 -0.06 15.93 -4.36
C GLY A 296 0.27 15.72 -2.89
N ASN A 297 0.43 16.81 -2.15
CA ASN A 297 0.73 16.77 -0.70
C ASN A 297 -0.54 16.79 0.18
N ARG A 298 -1.73 16.59 -0.40
CA ARG A 298 -2.98 16.62 0.35
C ARG A 298 -3.19 15.33 1.14
N ILE A 299 -3.44 15.49 2.44
CA ILE A 299 -3.74 14.38 3.36
C ILE A 299 -5.11 14.41 3.98
N TRP A 300 -5.68 15.59 4.18
CA TRP A 300 -6.97 15.71 4.84
C TRP A 300 -8.08 15.22 3.90
N ARG A 301 -9.02 14.49 4.49
CA ARG A 301 -10.17 13.90 3.82
C ARG A 301 -11.23 13.52 4.84
N GLU A 302 -12.44 13.31 4.35
CA GLU A 302 -13.63 13.05 5.16
C GLU A 302 -14.15 11.64 4.88
N PHE A 303 -14.66 10.98 5.93
CA PHE A 303 -15.26 9.66 5.87
C PHE A 303 -16.61 9.69 6.59
N GLN A 304 -17.61 9.05 5.99
CA GLN A 304 -18.96 8.96 6.54
C GLN A 304 -19.31 7.50 6.84
N PHE A 305 -19.91 7.26 8.00
CA PHE A 305 -20.37 5.95 8.45
C PHE A 305 -21.81 6.06 8.98
N GLY A 306 -22.79 6.10 8.09
CA GLY A 306 -24.20 6.21 8.51
C GLY A 306 -24.60 7.58 9.05
N ASP A 307 -25.73 7.63 9.76
CA ASP A 307 -26.24 8.81 10.49
C ASP A 307 -26.10 8.71 12.02
#